data_AF-A0A4P9WBL6-F1
#
_entry.id   AF-A0A4P9WBL6-F1
#
_cell.length_a   1.000
_cell.length_b   1.000
_cell.length_c   1.000
_cell.angle_alpha   90.00
_cell.angle_beta   90.00
_cell.angle_gamma   90.00
#
_symmetry.space_group_name_H-M   'P 1'
#
loop_
_entity.id
_entity.type
_entity.pdbx_description
1 polymer ?
#
loop_
_entity_poly.entity_id
_entity_poly.type
_entity_poly.pdbx_seq_one_letter_code
_entity_poly.pdbx_strand_id
1 'polypeptide(L)'
;MALQGIKRSIVTINSKDHAQLNILLKEEKDVAKDARAYAKQKAEAAKFMASWGKEQAADLEDITHNLHNVFTEFSKFFNDMSDHHVVFRAKLKEIRAREDALYDLRQKVKSAADKVKEAIKKQKPVDQLKGDLASLESQLATQEGEHEGFKRAAFQEGMRGQFDALLVFGKKVQVAATFGNHLADQIPQGSLAPGQKLPPYLGAEVTARIYADFLRELRELEPGAP
;
A
#
# COMPACT_ATOMS: atom_id res chain seq x y z
N MET A 1 2.96 -12.58 -26.54
CA MET A 1 1.66 -12.96 -25.97
C MET A 1 1.65 -12.43 -24.54
N ALA A 2 0.82 -11.48 -24.08
CA ALA A 2 -0.53 -11.12 -24.45
C ALA A 2 -0.75 -9.60 -24.36
N LEU A 3 -1.14 -8.98 -25.47
CA LEU A 3 -1.88 -7.72 -25.51
C LEU A 3 -3.26 -8.09 -26.06
N GLN A 4 -4.14 -8.55 -25.18
CA GLN A 4 -5.55 -8.80 -25.48
C GLN A 4 -6.36 -8.10 -24.41
N GLY A 5 -7.17 -7.12 -24.81
CA GLY A 5 -8.29 -6.72 -23.97
C GLY A 5 -8.68 -5.25 -23.90
N ILE A 6 -8.20 -4.35 -24.77
CA ILE A 6 -8.90 -3.05 -24.94
C ILE A 6 -10.09 -3.27 -25.88
N LYS A 7 -11.06 -4.07 -25.44
CA LYS A 7 -12.43 -4.00 -25.99
C LYS A 7 -13.20 -2.98 -25.17
N ARG A 8 -13.12 -1.72 -25.61
CA ARG A 8 -14.11 -0.68 -25.29
C ARG A 8 -15.48 -1.24 -25.69
N SER A 9 -16.20 -1.78 -24.71
CA SER A 9 -17.56 -2.26 -24.86
C SER A 9 -18.37 -1.46 -23.87
N ILE A 10 -19.10 -0.48 -24.42
CA ILE A 10 -20.31 0.16 -23.90
C ILE A 10 -20.56 -0.14 -22.41
N VAL A 11 -20.17 0.80 -21.56
CA VAL A 11 -20.64 0.87 -20.18
C VAL A 11 -22.15 1.08 -20.27
N THR A 12 -22.90 -0.01 -20.14
CA THR A 12 -24.32 0.05 -19.82
C THR A 12 -24.40 0.78 -18.48
N ILE A 13 -24.95 1.99 -18.51
CA ILE A 13 -25.08 2.90 -17.38
C ILE A 13 -26.02 2.27 -16.36
N ASN A 14 -25.46 1.45 -15.48
CA ASN A 14 -26.00 1.22 -14.17
C ASN A 14 -25.06 1.96 -13.22
N SER A 15 -25.34 3.23 -12.93
CA SER A 15 -24.39 4.14 -12.26
C SER A 15 -24.18 3.88 -10.76
N LYS A 16 -24.50 2.68 -10.27
CA LYS A 16 -23.91 2.09 -9.05
C LYS A 16 -22.64 1.30 -9.34
N ASP A 17 -22.39 0.95 -10.60
CA ASP A 17 -21.23 0.18 -10.99
C ASP A 17 -20.07 1.12 -11.25
N HIS A 18 -19.38 1.48 -10.16
CA HIS A 18 -18.12 2.21 -10.19
C HIS A 18 -17.00 1.32 -10.75
N ALA A 19 -17.16 0.81 -11.97
CA ALA A 19 -16.36 -0.28 -12.52
C ALA A 19 -14.86 -0.01 -12.39
N GLN A 20 -14.42 1.20 -12.75
CA GLN A 20 -13.00 1.58 -12.68
C GLN A 20 -12.50 1.78 -11.24
N LEU A 21 -13.30 2.40 -10.36
CA LEU A 21 -12.93 2.57 -8.96
C LEU A 21 -12.91 1.23 -8.21
N ASN A 22 -13.81 0.32 -8.54
CA ASN A 22 -13.83 -1.04 -8.00
C ASN A 22 -12.60 -1.85 -8.44
N ILE A 23 -12.16 -1.69 -9.70
CA ILE A 23 -10.89 -2.25 -10.17
C ILE A 23 -9.73 -1.65 -9.37
N LEU A 24 -9.63 -0.33 -9.26
CA LEU A 24 -8.57 0.33 -8.48
C LEU A 24 -8.56 -0.14 -7.02
N LEU A 25 -9.73 -0.21 -6.37
CA LEU A 25 -9.86 -0.73 -5.00
C LEU A 25 -9.40 -2.19 -4.88
N LYS A 26 -9.55 -3.00 -5.92
CA LYS A 26 -9.04 -4.37 -5.92
C LYS A 26 -7.52 -4.36 -6.08
N GLU A 27 -7.00 -3.62 -7.05
CA GLU A 27 -5.55 -3.56 -7.30
C GLU A 27 -4.78 -3.01 -6.09
N GLU A 28 -5.26 -1.96 -5.42
CA GLU A 28 -4.65 -1.47 -4.17
C GLU A 28 -4.66 -2.49 -3.03
N LYS A 29 -5.70 -3.34 -2.98
CA LYS A 29 -5.74 -4.46 -2.01
C LYS A 29 -4.68 -5.51 -2.36
N ASP A 30 -4.57 -5.85 -3.63
CA ASP A 30 -3.66 -6.88 -4.11
C ASP A 30 -2.20 -6.42 -3.96
N VAL A 31 -1.87 -5.15 -4.25
CA VAL A 31 -0.55 -4.56 -3.96
C VAL A 31 -0.19 -4.67 -2.48
N ALA A 32 -1.09 -4.27 -1.57
CA ALA A 32 -0.85 -4.37 -0.14
C ALA A 32 -0.67 -5.83 0.33
N LYS A 33 -1.44 -6.76 -0.23
CA LYS A 33 -1.35 -8.19 0.06
C LYS A 33 -0.01 -8.76 -0.41
N ASP A 34 0.39 -8.44 -1.63
CA ASP A 34 1.59 -9.00 -2.25
C ASP A 34 2.86 -8.46 -1.59
N ALA A 35 2.88 -7.19 -1.17
CA ALA A 35 3.94 -6.64 -0.35
C ALA A 35 4.12 -7.41 0.97
N ARG A 36 3.04 -7.72 1.69
CA ARG A 36 3.09 -8.54 2.92
C ARG A 36 3.50 -9.99 2.65
N ALA A 37 3.08 -10.55 1.51
CA ALA A 37 3.46 -11.90 1.11
C ALA A 37 4.98 -11.98 0.83
N TYR A 38 5.53 -11.01 0.10
CA TYR A 38 6.96 -10.90 -0.12
C TYR A 38 7.73 -10.77 1.20
N ALA A 39 7.29 -9.88 2.10
CA ALA A 39 7.88 -9.69 3.42
C ALA A 39 7.97 -11.02 4.20
N LYS A 40 6.88 -11.78 4.23
CA LYS A 40 6.80 -13.09 4.88
C LYS A 40 7.76 -14.09 4.24
N GLN A 41 7.73 -14.22 2.91
CA GLN A 41 8.59 -15.15 2.18
C GLN A 41 10.07 -14.84 2.38
N LYS A 42 10.43 -13.55 2.37
CA LYS A 42 11.81 -13.12 2.56
C LYS A 42 12.30 -13.39 3.98
N ALA A 43 11.47 -13.17 5.01
CA ALA A 43 11.79 -13.51 6.40
C ALA A 43 12.00 -15.03 6.57
N GLU A 44 11.14 -15.85 5.96
CA GLU A 44 11.29 -17.31 6.04
C GLU A 44 12.55 -17.79 5.30
N ALA A 45 12.85 -17.24 4.12
CA ALA A 45 14.10 -17.52 3.41
C ALA A 45 15.33 -17.15 4.26
N ALA A 46 15.30 -16.00 4.93
CA ALA A 46 16.37 -15.56 5.82
C ALA A 46 16.53 -16.50 7.04
N LYS A 47 15.43 -17.01 7.59
CA LYS A 47 15.45 -18.00 8.67
C LYS A 47 16.11 -19.30 8.24
N PHE A 48 15.77 -19.82 7.06
CA PHE A 48 16.41 -21.02 6.53
C PHE A 48 17.89 -20.80 6.17
N MET A 49 18.26 -19.59 5.70
CA MET A 49 19.67 -19.22 5.50
C MET A 49 20.46 -19.30 6.81
N ALA A 50 19.96 -18.74 7.92
CA ALA A 50 20.62 -18.87 9.22
C ALA A 50 20.61 -20.32 9.74
N SER A 51 19.55 -21.09 9.46
CA SER A 51 19.52 -22.51 9.82
C SER A 51 20.61 -23.31 9.11
N TRP A 52 20.78 -23.09 7.81
CA TRP A 52 21.87 -23.69 7.03
C TRP A 52 23.24 -23.25 7.54
N GLY A 53 23.37 -21.97 7.93
CA GLY A 53 24.59 -21.40 8.50
C GLY A 53 25.09 -22.11 9.76
N LYS A 54 24.19 -22.60 10.62
CA LYS A 54 24.54 -23.38 11.82
C LYS A 54 25.23 -24.71 11.54
N GLU A 55 25.09 -25.22 10.31
CA GLU A 55 25.75 -26.45 9.86
C GLU A 55 27.12 -26.17 9.21
N GLN A 56 27.51 -24.89 9.11
CA GLN A 56 28.76 -24.46 8.50
C GLN A 56 29.82 -24.14 9.56
N ALA A 57 30.97 -23.64 9.12
CA ALA A 57 31.99 -23.13 10.02
C ALA A 57 31.54 -21.84 10.73
N ALA A 58 32.22 -21.50 11.83
CA ALA A 58 31.84 -20.43 12.74
C ALA A 58 31.71 -19.04 12.08
N ASP A 59 32.47 -18.79 11.00
CA ASP A 59 32.38 -17.58 10.20
C ASP A 59 31.03 -17.47 9.47
N LEU A 60 30.63 -18.52 8.75
CA LEU A 60 29.34 -18.56 8.06
C LEU A 60 28.16 -18.65 9.02
N GLU A 61 28.30 -19.34 10.15
CA GLU A 61 27.27 -19.36 11.20
C GLU A 61 26.97 -17.93 11.69
N ASP A 62 27.99 -17.18 12.07
CA ASP A 62 27.83 -15.81 12.58
C ASP A 62 27.30 -14.84 11.52
N ILE A 63 27.87 -14.86 10.31
CA ILE A 63 27.48 -13.90 9.27
C ILE A 63 26.05 -14.15 8.80
N THR A 64 25.65 -15.41 8.61
CA THR A 64 24.28 -15.74 8.23
C THR A 64 23.26 -15.44 9.33
N HIS A 65 23.65 -15.56 10.61
CA HIS A 65 22.82 -15.13 11.73
C HIS A 65 22.56 -13.62 11.69
N ASN A 66 23.62 -12.81 11.51
CA ASN A 66 23.48 -11.35 11.42
C ASN A 66 22.68 -10.92 10.16
N LEU A 67 22.91 -11.57 9.02
CA LEU A 67 22.11 -11.33 7.80
C LEU A 67 20.63 -11.71 7.99
N HIS A 68 20.33 -12.76 8.76
CA HIS A 68 18.96 -13.09 9.13
C HIS A 68 18.31 -11.96 9.94
N ASN A 69 19.03 -11.39 10.90
CA ASN A 69 18.53 -10.28 11.71
C ASN A 69 18.24 -9.04 10.83
N VAL A 70 19.13 -8.71 9.89
CA VAL A 70 18.91 -7.63 8.91
C VAL A 70 17.67 -7.89 8.06
N PHE A 71 17.51 -9.10 7.52
CA PHE A 71 16.34 -9.42 6.69
C PHE A 71 15.03 -9.50 7.50
N THR A 72 15.10 -9.79 8.78
CA THR A 72 13.93 -9.74 9.67
C THR A 72 13.43 -8.32 9.84
N GLU A 73 14.32 -7.34 10.04
CA GLU A 73 13.96 -5.92 10.04
C GLU A 73 13.47 -5.46 8.67
N PHE A 74 14.16 -5.85 7.59
CA PHE A 74 13.79 -5.54 6.21
C PHE A 74 12.34 -5.93 5.87
N SER A 75 11.88 -7.09 6.34
CA SER A 75 10.50 -7.52 6.15
C SER A 75 9.47 -6.59 6.82
N LYS A 76 9.82 -5.92 7.92
CA LYS A 76 8.93 -4.94 8.57
C LYS A 76 8.71 -3.71 7.68
N PHE A 77 9.71 -3.30 6.91
CA PHE A 77 9.60 -2.13 6.04
C PHE A 77 8.49 -2.28 5.00
N PHE A 78 8.33 -3.49 4.46
CA PHE A 78 7.23 -3.83 3.55
C PHE A 78 5.86 -3.80 4.22
N ASN A 79 5.78 -4.19 5.50
CA ASN A 79 4.53 -4.10 6.25
C ASN A 79 4.13 -2.64 6.48
N ASP A 80 5.08 -1.80 6.92
CA ASP A 80 4.86 -0.36 7.11
C ASP A 80 4.36 0.29 5.81
N MET A 81 5.05 0.08 4.69
CA MET A 81 4.65 0.59 3.38
C MET A 81 3.26 0.07 2.97
N SER A 82 2.98 -1.21 3.22
CA SER A 82 1.69 -1.83 2.89
C SER A 82 0.51 -1.24 3.70
N ASP A 83 0.75 -0.79 4.93
CA ASP A 83 -0.28 -0.12 5.73
C ASP A 83 -0.71 1.21 5.10
N HIS A 84 0.20 1.93 4.45
CA HIS A 84 -0.15 3.15 3.71
C HIS A 84 -1.01 2.87 2.46
N HIS A 85 -0.82 1.72 1.78
CA HIS A 85 -1.76 1.28 0.74
C HIS A 85 -3.16 1.00 1.30
N VAL A 86 -3.26 0.44 2.51
CA VAL A 86 -4.56 0.22 3.17
C VAL A 86 -5.25 1.55 3.49
N VAL A 87 -4.50 2.55 3.97
CA VAL A 87 -5.01 3.90 4.24
C VAL A 87 -5.51 4.57 2.96
N PHE A 88 -4.71 4.56 1.88
CA PHE A 88 -5.15 5.12 0.59
C PHE A 88 -6.42 4.45 0.08
N ARG A 89 -6.47 3.11 0.16
CA ARG A 89 -7.64 2.34 -0.21
C ARG A 89 -8.88 2.70 0.61
N ALA A 90 -8.73 3.04 1.89
CA ALA A 90 -9.85 3.50 2.73
C ALA A 90 -10.43 4.82 2.20
N LYS A 91 -9.59 5.77 1.81
CA LYS A 91 -10.03 7.03 1.18
C LYS A 91 -10.80 6.81 -0.13
N LEU A 92 -10.34 5.86 -0.97
CA LEU A 92 -11.06 5.48 -2.18
C LEU A 92 -12.45 4.88 -1.89
N LYS A 93 -12.61 4.14 -0.79
CA LYS A 93 -13.93 3.64 -0.36
C LYS A 93 -14.85 4.77 0.08
N GLU A 94 -14.31 5.78 0.77
CA GLU A 94 -15.10 6.95 1.17
C GLU A 94 -15.58 7.76 -0.03
N ILE A 95 -14.73 7.91 -1.05
CA ILE A 95 -15.12 8.51 -2.34
C ILE A 95 -16.30 7.73 -2.93
N ARG A 96 -16.15 6.40 -3.07
CA ARG A 96 -17.21 5.53 -3.60
C ARG A 96 -18.53 5.65 -2.82
N ALA A 97 -18.45 5.64 -1.49
CA ALA A 97 -19.64 5.74 -0.64
C ALA A 97 -20.39 7.07 -0.84
N ARG A 98 -19.68 8.18 -1.06
CA ARG A 98 -20.31 9.46 -1.40
C ARG A 98 -20.88 9.47 -2.82
N GLU A 99 -20.21 8.82 -3.78
CA GLU A 99 -20.75 8.66 -5.15
C GLU A 99 -22.04 7.83 -5.16
N ASP A 100 -22.14 6.79 -4.34
CA ASP A 100 -23.36 6.00 -4.15
C ASP A 100 -24.49 6.85 -3.56
N ALA A 101 -24.20 7.67 -2.55
CA ALA A 101 -25.18 8.58 -1.95
C ALA A 101 -25.70 9.64 -2.95
N LEU A 102 -24.81 10.20 -3.77
CA LEU A 102 -25.17 11.12 -4.85
C LEU A 102 -26.02 10.43 -5.91
N TYR A 103 -25.72 9.18 -6.27
CA TYR A 103 -26.55 8.43 -7.20
C TYR A 103 -27.98 8.26 -6.67
N ASP A 104 -28.13 7.86 -5.41
CA ASP A 104 -29.46 7.70 -4.80
C ASP A 104 -30.21 9.04 -4.74
N LEU A 105 -29.52 10.17 -4.49
CA LEU A 105 -30.12 11.50 -4.55
C LEU A 105 -30.57 11.89 -5.96
N ARG A 106 -29.78 11.58 -7.00
CA ARG A 106 -30.17 11.78 -8.41
C ARG A 106 -31.42 10.97 -8.77
N GLN A 107 -31.55 9.74 -8.27
CA GLN A 107 -32.77 8.95 -8.47
C GLN A 107 -34.00 9.59 -7.80
N LYS A 108 -33.83 10.17 -6.60
CA LYS A 108 -34.90 10.91 -5.91
C LYS A 108 -35.33 12.16 -6.70
N VAL A 109 -34.38 12.95 -7.21
CA VAL A 109 -34.66 14.10 -8.08
C VAL A 109 -35.43 13.67 -9.33
N LYS A 110 -34.97 12.61 -10.01
CA LYS A 110 -35.65 12.07 -11.20
C LYS A 110 -37.09 11.63 -10.89
N SER A 111 -37.30 10.91 -9.79
CA SER A 111 -38.63 10.48 -9.36
C SER A 111 -39.55 11.66 -9.03
N ALA A 112 -39.03 12.70 -8.36
CA ALA A 112 -39.79 13.92 -8.09
C ALA A 112 -40.17 14.65 -9.39
N ALA A 113 -39.23 14.77 -10.33
CA ALA A 113 -39.48 15.37 -11.63
C ALA A 113 -40.55 14.62 -12.44
N ASP A 114 -40.54 13.28 -12.40
CA ASP A 114 -41.54 12.46 -13.08
C ASP A 114 -42.93 12.60 -12.43
N LYS A 115 -43.02 12.71 -11.10
CA LYS A 115 -44.28 13.03 -10.39
C LYS A 115 -44.85 14.38 -10.79
N VAL A 116 -43.99 15.40 -10.91
CA VAL A 116 -44.40 16.74 -11.40
C VAL A 116 -44.98 16.63 -12.81
N LYS A 117 -44.27 15.96 -13.74
CA LYS A 117 -44.76 15.75 -15.12
C LYS A 117 -46.11 15.04 -15.16
N GLU A 118 -46.28 14.00 -14.34
CA GLU A 118 -47.54 13.25 -14.28
C GLU A 118 -48.69 14.09 -13.74
N ALA A 119 -48.45 14.88 -12.68
CA ALA A 119 -49.45 15.77 -12.10
C ALA A 119 -49.89 16.86 -13.10
N ILE A 120 -48.96 17.42 -13.87
CA ILE A 120 -49.25 18.36 -14.97
C ILE A 120 -50.16 17.67 -16.01
N LYS A 121 -49.81 16.46 -16.46
CA LYS A 121 -50.60 15.70 -17.44
C LYS A 121 -52.01 15.41 -16.93
N LYS A 122 -52.18 15.18 -15.63
CA LYS A 122 -53.46 14.92 -14.97
C LYS A 122 -54.19 16.18 -14.51
N GLN A 123 -53.70 17.39 -14.85
CA GLN A 123 -54.27 18.68 -14.42
C GLN A 123 -54.50 18.78 -12.90
N LYS A 124 -53.60 18.18 -12.10
CA LYS A 124 -53.63 18.26 -10.64
C LYS A 124 -52.80 19.47 -10.15
N PRO A 125 -53.01 19.97 -8.91
CA PRO A 125 -52.16 20.98 -8.31
C PRO A 125 -50.69 20.53 -8.26
N VAL A 126 -49.75 21.41 -8.64
CA VAL A 126 -48.32 21.08 -8.79
C VAL A 126 -47.38 21.92 -7.94
N ASP A 127 -47.87 22.98 -7.28
CA ASP A 127 -47.01 23.96 -6.63
C ASP A 127 -46.16 23.36 -5.52
N GLN A 128 -46.74 22.50 -4.68
CA GLN A 128 -46.00 21.75 -3.67
C GLN A 128 -44.95 20.82 -4.29
N LEU A 129 -45.33 20.06 -5.34
CA LEU A 129 -44.42 19.11 -6.00
C LEU A 129 -43.25 19.82 -6.68
N LYS A 130 -43.47 21.02 -7.22
CA LYS A 130 -42.42 21.89 -7.77
C LYS A 130 -41.50 22.42 -6.68
N GLY A 131 -42.05 22.83 -5.53
CA GLY A 131 -41.27 23.24 -4.36
C GLY A 131 -40.37 22.11 -3.86
N ASP A 132 -40.92 20.91 -3.70
CA ASP A 132 -40.17 19.72 -3.27
C ASP A 132 -39.06 19.35 -4.27
N LEU A 133 -39.35 19.43 -5.58
CA LEU A 133 -38.35 19.20 -6.63
C LEU A 133 -37.22 20.24 -6.56
N ALA A 134 -37.54 21.52 -6.48
CA ALA A 134 -36.54 22.59 -6.39
C ALA A 134 -35.65 22.44 -5.15
N SER A 135 -36.21 22.01 -4.02
CA SER A 135 -35.44 21.70 -2.82
C SER A 135 -34.46 20.55 -3.04
N LEU A 136 -34.90 19.46 -3.69
CA LEU A 136 -34.05 18.30 -3.99
C LEU A 136 -32.94 18.65 -5.00
N GLU A 137 -33.25 19.46 -6.02
CA GLU A 137 -32.28 19.95 -7.00
C GLU A 137 -31.20 20.82 -6.35
N SER A 138 -31.59 21.74 -5.46
CA SER A 138 -30.66 22.55 -4.68
C SER A 138 -29.76 21.71 -3.78
N GLN A 139 -30.32 20.69 -3.13
CA GLN A 139 -29.56 19.75 -2.30
C GLN A 139 -28.56 18.96 -3.16
N LEU A 140 -28.98 18.47 -4.32
CA LEU A 140 -28.12 17.73 -5.23
C LEU A 140 -26.95 18.60 -5.71
N ALA A 141 -27.21 19.82 -6.17
CA ALA A 141 -26.16 20.73 -6.63
C ALA A 141 -25.13 21.03 -5.54
N THR A 142 -25.58 21.21 -4.29
CA THR A 142 -24.70 21.42 -3.14
C THR A 142 -23.82 20.21 -2.88
N GLN A 143 -24.41 19.02 -2.80
CA GLN A 143 -23.64 17.79 -2.52
C GLN A 143 -22.69 17.41 -3.65
N GLU A 144 -23.03 17.70 -4.91
CA GLU A 144 -22.14 17.48 -6.05
C GLU A 144 -20.89 18.38 -5.95
N GLY A 145 -21.07 19.65 -5.60
CA GLY A 145 -19.96 20.59 -5.37
C GLY A 145 -19.05 20.17 -4.21
N GLU A 146 -19.64 19.79 -3.07
CA GLU A 146 -18.88 19.30 -1.91
C GLU A 146 -18.13 18.00 -2.21
N HIS A 147 -18.75 17.08 -2.94
CA HIS A 147 -18.12 15.81 -3.31
C HIS A 147 -16.93 16.02 -4.24
N GLU A 148 -17.03 16.93 -5.20
CA GLU A 148 -15.93 17.29 -6.09
C GLU A 148 -14.72 17.83 -5.30
N GLY A 149 -14.94 18.69 -4.31
CA GLY A 149 -13.88 19.16 -3.40
C GLY A 149 -13.28 18.04 -2.57
N PHE A 150 -14.14 17.22 -1.95
CA PHE A 150 -13.73 16.09 -1.12
C PHE A 150 -12.87 15.07 -1.88
N LYS A 151 -13.29 14.69 -3.09
CA LYS A 151 -12.58 13.71 -3.92
C LYS A 151 -11.16 14.15 -4.24
N ARG A 152 -10.97 15.43 -4.60
CA ARG A 152 -9.64 16.00 -4.84
C ARG A 152 -8.77 15.98 -3.58
N ALA A 153 -9.31 16.42 -2.45
CA ALA A 153 -8.60 16.46 -1.18
C ALA A 153 -8.20 15.06 -0.69
N ALA A 154 -9.16 14.13 -0.67
CA ALA A 154 -8.93 12.75 -0.23
C ALA A 154 -7.91 12.03 -1.12
N PHE A 155 -8.00 12.21 -2.45
CA PHE A 155 -7.03 11.61 -3.36
C PHE A 155 -5.64 12.21 -3.19
N GLN A 156 -5.53 13.53 -3.09
CA GLN A 156 -4.25 14.21 -2.88
C GLN A 156 -3.59 13.79 -1.57
N GLU A 157 -4.34 13.77 -0.47
CA GLU A 157 -3.84 13.33 0.84
C GLU A 157 -3.39 11.87 0.80
N GLY A 158 -4.18 11.00 0.16
CA GLY A 158 -3.84 9.59 0.00
C GLY A 158 -2.56 9.36 -0.80
N MET A 159 -2.40 10.04 -1.94
CA MET A 159 -1.20 9.94 -2.77
C MET A 159 0.04 10.50 -2.07
N ARG A 160 -0.08 11.63 -1.36
CA ARG A 160 1.03 12.15 -0.54
C ARG A 160 1.47 11.12 0.49
N GLY A 161 0.51 10.55 1.23
CA GLY A 161 0.81 9.51 2.22
C GLY A 161 1.51 8.29 1.62
N GLN A 162 1.15 7.86 0.41
CA GLN A 162 1.87 6.78 -0.29
C GLN A 162 3.31 7.16 -0.66
N PHE A 163 3.53 8.35 -1.22
CA PHE A 163 4.87 8.79 -1.61
C PHE A 163 5.77 9.06 -0.40
N ASP A 164 5.24 9.62 0.68
CA ASP A 164 5.98 9.82 1.93
C ASP A 164 6.41 8.47 2.52
N ALA A 165 5.51 7.48 2.52
CA ALA A 165 5.84 6.11 2.93
C ALA A 165 6.89 5.46 2.01
N LEU A 166 6.79 5.68 0.70
CA LEU A 166 7.77 5.16 -0.27
C LEU A 166 9.16 5.77 -0.07
N LEU A 167 9.25 7.07 0.27
CA LEU A 167 10.51 7.73 0.60
C LEU A 167 11.15 7.11 1.85
N VAL A 168 10.37 6.90 2.92
CA VAL A 168 10.85 6.24 4.14
C VAL A 168 11.28 4.80 3.85
N PHE A 169 10.48 4.04 3.10
CA PHE A 169 10.80 2.69 2.66
C PHE A 169 12.13 2.65 1.89
N GLY A 170 12.30 3.52 0.89
CA GLY A 170 13.54 3.61 0.10
C GLY A 170 14.79 3.85 0.95
N LYS A 171 14.70 4.76 1.92
CA LYS A 171 15.80 5.03 2.88
C LYS A 171 16.12 3.80 3.74
N LYS A 172 15.10 3.14 4.30
CA LYS A 172 15.28 1.92 5.11
C LYS A 172 15.88 0.77 4.28
N VAL A 173 15.46 0.62 3.02
CA VAL A 173 16.04 -0.35 2.08
C VAL A 173 17.50 -0.05 1.79
N GLN A 174 17.85 1.22 1.55
CA GLN A 174 19.23 1.63 1.33
C GLN A 174 20.12 1.27 2.52
N VAL A 175 19.69 1.58 3.74
CA VAL A 175 20.40 1.20 4.98
C VAL A 175 20.59 -0.32 5.05
N ALA A 176 19.52 -1.10 4.90
CA ALA A 176 19.62 -2.56 4.93
C ALA A 176 20.55 -3.14 3.85
N ALA A 177 20.53 -2.59 2.64
CA ALA A 177 21.43 -3.01 1.57
C ALA A 177 22.90 -2.68 1.88
N THR A 178 23.17 -1.47 2.41
CA THR A 178 24.51 -1.05 2.82
C THR A 178 25.07 -2.00 3.87
N PHE A 179 24.39 -2.19 5.01
CA PHE A 179 24.89 -3.05 6.08
C PHE A 179 24.89 -4.53 5.71
N GLY A 180 23.96 -4.97 4.86
CA GLY A 180 23.98 -6.31 4.27
C GLY A 180 25.26 -6.58 3.48
N ASN A 181 25.74 -5.62 2.68
CA ASN A 181 27.02 -5.72 2.00
C ASN A 181 28.19 -5.76 2.99
N HIS A 182 28.17 -4.91 4.02
CA HIS A 182 29.24 -4.89 5.03
C HIS A 182 29.39 -6.24 5.74
N LEU A 183 28.27 -6.90 6.05
CA LEU A 183 28.26 -8.27 6.60
C LEU A 183 28.76 -9.30 5.58
N ALA A 184 28.31 -9.22 4.32
CA ALA A 184 28.75 -10.13 3.26
C ALA A 184 30.27 -10.03 3.01
N ASP A 185 30.83 -8.83 3.09
CA ASP A 185 32.26 -8.58 2.94
C ASP A 185 33.10 -9.17 4.10
N GLN A 186 32.48 -9.57 5.22
CA GLN A 186 33.17 -10.28 6.30
C GLN A 186 33.36 -11.77 6.00
N ILE A 187 32.78 -12.32 4.92
CA ILE A 187 32.94 -13.73 4.55
C ILE A 187 34.39 -13.95 4.08
N PRO A 188 35.20 -14.77 4.78
CA PRO A 188 36.58 -15.01 4.38
C PRO A 188 36.68 -15.56 2.96
N GLN A 189 37.59 -14.99 2.16
CA GLN A 189 37.85 -15.42 0.80
C GLN A 189 39.13 -16.27 0.72
N GLY A 190 39.22 -17.12 -0.30
CA GLY A 190 40.39 -17.95 -0.58
C GLY A 190 40.09 -19.45 -0.53
N SER A 191 41.12 -20.26 -0.75
CA SER A 191 41.05 -21.72 -0.68
C SER A 191 42.05 -22.27 0.33
N LEU A 192 41.69 -23.40 0.94
CA LEU A 192 42.59 -24.14 1.81
C LEU A 192 43.45 -25.09 0.98
N ALA A 193 44.73 -25.21 1.31
CA ALA A 193 45.57 -26.26 0.76
C ALA A 193 45.09 -27.64 1.28
N PRO A 194 45.30 -28.75 0.54
CA PRO A 194 44.95 -30.08 0.99
C PRO A 194 45.53 -30.39 2.38
N GLY A 195 44.66 -30.79 3.32
CA GLY A 195 45.04 -31.12 4.70
C GLY A 195 45.15 -29.93 5.66
N GLN A 196 44.99 -28.69 5.17
CA GLN A 196 44.97 -27.51 6.04
C GLN A 196 43.60 -27.37 6.73
N LYS A 197 43.62 -27.07 8.04
CA LYS A 197 42.40 -26.74 8.80
C LYS A 197 42.01 -25.29 8.56
N LEU A 198 40.71 -24.99 8.68
CA LEU A 198 40.22 -23.62 8.65
C LEU A 198 40.84 -22.80 9.80
N PRO A 199 41.29 -21.56 9.56
CA PRO A 199 41.74 -20.67 10.61
C PRO A 199 40.64 -20.38 11.65
N PRO A 200 40.99 -20.08 12.91
CA PRO A 200 40.01 -19.64 13.90
C PRO A 200 39.28 -18.37 13.43
N TYR A 201 37.96 -18.35 13.57
CA TYR A 201 37.14 -17.19 13.28
C TYR A 201 37.27 -16.14 14.41
N LEU A 202 37.56 -14.89 14.03
CA LEU A 202 37.76 -13.76 14.96
C LEU A 202 36.86 -12.55 14.62
N GLY A 203 35.92 -12.70 13.70
CA GLY A 203 35.11 -11.60 13.17
C GLY A 203 33.87 -11.23 13.99
N ALA A 204 33.54 -11.99 15.05
CA ALA A 204 32.27 -11.87 15.76
C ALA A 204 32.01 -10.48 16.36
N GLU A 205 33.06 -9.81 16.86
CA GLU A 205 32.93 -8.45 17.38
C GLU A 205 32.62 -7.44 16.26
N VAL A 206 33.21 -7.64 15.08
CA VAL A 206 33.03 -6.77 13.91
C VAL A 206 31.60 -6.92 13.37
N THR A 207 31.12 -8.13 13.17
CA THR A 207 29.76 -8.39 12.66
C THR A 207 28.69 -7.92 13.64
N ALA A 208 28.88 -8.13 14.95
CA ALA A 208 28.00 -7.59 15.98
C ALA A 208 27.94 -6.06 15.95
N ARG A 209 29.09 -5.39 15.74
CA ARG A 209 29.15 -3.94 15.61
C ARG A 209 28.44 -3.43 14.34
N ILE A 210 28.65 -4.10 13.20
CA ILE A 210 27.94 -3.78 11.94
C ILE A 210 26.42 -3.86 12.16
N TYR A 211 25.93 -4.90 12.84
CA TYR A 211 24.50 -5.02 13.14
C TYR A 211 24.00 -3.96 14.14
N ALA A 212 24.79 -3.61 15.16
CA ALA A 212 24.44 -2.54 16.09
C ALA A 212 24.35 -1.17 15.41
N ASP A 213 25.27 -0.88 14.50
CA ASP A 213 25.28 0.34 13.69
C ASP A 213 24.08 0.38 12.72
N PHE A 214 23.73 -0.75 12.10
CA PHE A 214 22.49 -0.90 11.31
C PHE A 214 21.24 -0.51 12.10
N LEU A 215 21.08 -1.04 13.32
CA LEU A 215 19.93 -0.71 14.17
C LEU A 215 19.92 0.76 14.60
N ARG A 216 21.10 1.38 14.77
CA ARG A 216 21.19 2.82 15.07
C ARG A 216 20.69 3.64 13.89
N GLU A 217 21.17 3.38 12.69
CA GLU A 217 20.74 4.11 11.49
C GLU A 217 19.26 3.92 11.19
N LEU A 218 18.70 2.73 11.43
CA LEU A 218 17.26 2.53 11.27
C LEU A 218 16.43 3.38 12.24
N ARG A 219 16.87 3.55 13.49
CA ARG A 219 16.14 4.37 14.48
C ARG A 219 16.11 5.84 14.09
N GLU A 220 17.16 6.35 13.46
CA GLU A 220 17.22 7.73 12.96
C GLU A 220 16.20 7.98 11.83
N LEU A 221 15.68 6.92 11.20
CA LEU A 221 14.65 7.00 10.16
C LEU A 221 13.22 6.88 10.70
N GLU A 222 13.02 6.70 12.00
CA GLU A 222 11.68 6.66 12.58
C GLU A 222 11.08 8.07 12.71
N PRO A 223 9.78 8.26 12.41
CA PRO A 223 9.13 9.57 12.57
C PRO A 223 9.21 10.04 14.04
N GLY A 224 9.88 11.16 14.29
CA GLY A 224 10.03 11.73 15.62
C GLY A 224 11.28 11.32 16.40
N ALA A 225 12.30 10.75 15.74
CA ALA A 225 13.65 10.68 16.29
C ALA A 225 14.16 12.10 16.66
N PRO A 226 14.90 12.26 17.78
CA PRO A 226 15.37 13.56 18.26
C PRO A 226 16.27 14.29 17.26
#